data_AF-A0A6A6DZU7-F1
#
_entry.id   AF-A0A6A6DZU7-F1
#
_cell.length_a   1.000
_cell.length_b   1.000
_cell.length_c   1.000
_cell.angle_alpha   90.00
_cell.angle_beta   90.00
_cell.angle_gamma   90.00
#
_symmetry.space_group_name_H-M   'P 1'
#
loop_
_entity.id
_entity.type
_entity.pdbx_description
1 polymer ?
#
loop_
_entity_poly.entity_id
_entity_poly.type
_entity_poly.pdbx_seq_one_letter_code
_entity_poly.pdbx_strand_id
1 'polypeptide(L)'
;GNKAVVKLLLEEDSVDVNSKDSYRQTPLSWAAENGYKAVVKLLLEKDGVDVNSKDPYGQTPLLWAAENGHKAVVKLLLEKDGVDDGVDVNSKDPYGQTPLLWAAENGHEAVVKLL
;
A
#
# COMPACT_ATOMS: atom_id res chain seq x y z
N GLY A 1 -5.11 9.50 -7.62
CA GLY A 1 -4.57 10.65 -6.86
C GLY A 1 -5.59 11.70 -6.40
N ASN A 2 -6.79 11.82 -6.99
CA ASN A 2 -7.75 12.85 -6.59
C ASN A 2 -8.44 12.50 -5.25
N LYS A 3 -7.94 13.08 -4.15
CA LYS A 3 -8.46 12.88 -2.80
C LYS A 3 -9.95 13.18 -2.66
N ALA A 4 -10.44 14.25 -3.29
CA ALA A 4 -11.83 14.69 -3.12
C ALA A 4 -12.81 13.68 -3.72
N VAL A 5 -12.50 13.16 -4.90
CA VAL A 5 -13.32 12.12 -5.55
C VAL A 5 -13.27 10.83 -4.76
N VAL A 6 -12.09 10.39 -4.29
CA VAL A 6 -11.98 9.18 -3.46
C VAL A 6 -12.81 9.34 -2.18
N LYS A 7 -12.73 10.49 -1.51
CA LYS A 7 -13.52 10.75 -0.31
C LYS A 7 -15.02 10.62 -0.59
N LEU A 8 -15.51 11.24 -1.66
CA LEU A 8 -16.93 11.16 -2.04
C LEU A 8 -17.36 9.72 -2.30
N LEU A 9 -16.58 8.94 -3.05
CA LEU A 9 -16.90 7.53 -3.30
C LEU A 9 -16.93 6.71 -2.00
N LEU A 10 -15.99 6.97 -1.08
CA LEU A 10 -15.93 6.28 0.21
C LEU A 10 -17.06 6.66 1.19
N GLU A 11 -17.87 7.67 0.89
CA GLU A 11 -19.08 7.99 1.67
C GLU A 11 -20.25 7.06 1.31
N GLU A 12 -20.17 6.32 0.21
CA GLU A 12 -21.18 5.33 -0.21
C GLU A 12 -20.93 3.96 0.45
N ASP A 13 -21.90 3.45 1.22
CA ASP A 13 -21.79 2.17 1.93
C ASP A 13 -21.62 0.95 1.02
N SER A 14 -21.97 1.09 -0.27
CA SER A 14 -21.89 0.00 -1.26
C SER A 14 -20.52 -0.17 -1.90
N VAL A 15 -19.57 0.73 -1.63
CA VAL A 15 -18.23 0.68 -2.25
C VAL A 15 -17.38 -0.41 -1.61
N ASP A 16 -16.97 -1.36 -2.43
CA ASP A 16 -15.93 -2.33 -2.07
C ASP A 16 -14.54 -1.67 -2.13
N VAL A 17 -14.01 -1.30 -0.96
CA VAL A 17 -12.69 -0.67 -0.80
C VAL A 17 -11.54 -1.60 -1.21
N ASN A 18 -11.78 -2.92 -1.25
CA ASN A 18 -10.81 -3.94 -1.63
C ASN A 18 -11.05 -4.48 -3.04
N SER A 19 -11.92 -3.84 -3.82
CA SER A 19 -12.18 -4.21 -5.20
C SER A 19 -10.88 -4.32 -6.00
N LYS A 20 -10.83 -5.31 -6.87
CA LYS A 20 -9.64 -5.68 -7.63
C LYS A 20 -9.87 -5.41 -9.10
N ASP A 21 -8.92 -4.73 -9.74
CA ASP A 21 -8.92 -4.55 -11.18
C ASP A 21 -8.46 -5.83 -11.93
N SER A 22 -8.25 -5.74 -13.24
CA SER A 22 -7.76 -6.86 -14.06
C SER A 22 -6.35 -7.33 -13.68
N TYR A 23 -5.55 -6.47 -13.05
CA TYR A 23 -4.23 -6.80 -12.51
C TYR A 23 -4.30 -7.21 -11.04
N ARG A 24 -5.50 -7.46 -10.51
CA ARG A 24 -5.78 -7.76 -9.10
C ARG A 24 -5.22 -6.74 -8.11
N GLN A 25 -4.94 -5.51 -8.55
CA GLN A 25 -4.52 -4.43 -7.68
C GLN A 25 -5.75 -3.80 -7.01
N THR A 26 -5.62 -3.49 -5.73
CA THR A 26 -6.63 -2.77 -4.95
C THR A 26 -6.45 -1.26 -5.08
N PRO A 27 -7.46 -0.43 -4.75
CA PRO A 27 -7.29 1.02 -4.63
C PRO A 27 -6.10 1.42 -3.74
N LEU A 28 -5.85 0.67 -2.67
CA LEU A 28 -4.70 0.90 -1.78
C LEU A 28 -3.38 0.60 -2.48
N SER A 29 -3.30 -0.48 -3.26
CA SER A 29 -2.11 -0.84 -4.05
C SER A 29 -1.77 0.27 -5.05
N TRP A 30 -2.75 0.71 -5.84
CA TRP A 30 -2.60 1.82 -6.78
C TRP A 30 -2.17 3.13 -6.11
N ALA A 31 -2.78 3.45 -4.98
CA ALA A 31 -2.44 4.65 -4.22
C ALA A 31 -1.02 4.58 -3.65
N ALA A 32 -0.57 3.39 -3.27
CA ALA A 32 0.74 3.17 -2.71
C ALA A 32 1.83 3.22 -3.78
N GLU A 33 1.64 2.53 -4.90
CA GLU A 33 2.52 2.54 -6.09
C GLU A 33 2.79 3.94 -6.62
N ASN A 34 1.76 4.81 -6.60
CA ASN A 34 1.86 6.18 -7.14
C ASN A 34 2.16 7.24 -6.06
N GLY A 35 2.39 6.84 -4.81
CA GLY A 35 2.78 7.77 -3.75
C GLY A 35 1.66 8.73 -3.31
N TYR A 36 0.38 8.39 -3.54
CA TYR A 36 -0.77 9.23 -3.21
C TYR A 36 -1.09 9.20 -1.70
N LYS A 37 -0.19 9.76 -0.89
CA LYS A 37 -0.26 9.81 0.58
C LYS A 37 -1.66 10.12 1.13
N ALA A 38 -2.32 11.14 0.59
CA ALA A 38 -3.62 11.57 1.09
C ALA A 38 -4.76 10.57 0.78
N VAL A 39 -4.64 9.83 -0.33
CA VAL A 39 -5.57 8.75 -0.70
C VAL A 39 -5.29 7.52 0.17
N VAL A 40 -4.03 7.13 0.34
CA VAL A 40 -3.61 6.05 1.24
C VAL A 40 -4.17 6.27 2.64
N LYS A 41 -4.02 7.48 3.19
CA LYS A 41 -4.56 7.82 4.51
C LYS A 41 -6.08 7.61 4.59
N LEU A 42 -6.84 8.07 3.60
CA LEU A 42 -8.30 7.89 3.58
C LEU A 42 -8.71 6.42 3.50
N LEU A 43 -8.00 5.62 2.71
CA LEU A 43 -8.29 4.19 2.57
C LEU A 43 -7.97 3.43 3.87
N LEU A 44 -6.87 3.78 4.55
CA LEU A 44 -6.49 3.17 5.84
C LEU A 44 -7.43 3.52 6.99
N GLU A 45 -8.20 4.61 6.87
CA GLU A 45 -9.24 5.00 7.84
C GLU A 45 -10.53 4.17 7.66
N LYS A 46 -10.64 3.34 6.62
CA LYS A 46 -11.81 2.48 6.39
C LYS A 46 -11.65 1.10 7.02
N ASP A 47 -12.74 0.65 7.64
CA ASP A 47 -12.82 -0.68 8.21
C ASP A 47 -12.75 -1.76 7.12
N GLY A 48 -12.07 -2.86 7.44
CA GLY A 48 -11.95 -4.01 6.55
C GLY A 48 -11.00 -3.83 5.36
N VAL A 49 -10.25 -2.73 5.26
CA VAL A 49 -9.24 -2.57 4.20
C VAL A 49 -8.13 -3.63 4.33
N ASP A 50 -7.87 -4.35 3.24
CA ASP A 50 -6.82 -5.37 3.17
C ASP A 50 -5.48 -4.72 2.83
N VAL A 51 -4.69 -4.42 3.86
CA VAL A 51 -3.38 -3.76 3.74
C VAL A 51 -2.29 -4.65 3.17
N ASN A 52 -2.49 -5.96 3.22
CA ASN A 52 -1.53 -6.97 2.76
C ASN A 52 -1.96 -7.62 1.44
N SER A 53 -2.95 -7.03 0.74
CA SER A 53 -3.47 -7.62 -0.48
C SER A 53 -2.38 -7.81 -1.53
N LYS A 54 -2.30 -9.03 -2.06
CA LYS A 54 -1.36 -9.37 -3.12
C LYS A 54 -2.01 -9.31 -4.49
N ASP A 55 -1.29 -8.74 -5.42
CA ASP A 55 -1.55 -8.83 -6.86
C ASP A 55 -0.92 -10.12 -7.46
N PRO A 56 -1.01 -10.40 -8.78
CA PRO A 56 -0.44 -11.58 -9.41
C PRO A 56 1.08 -11.64 -9.34
N TYR A 57 1.74 -10.50 -9.18
CA TYR A 57 3.18 -10.39 -8.98
C TYR A 57 3.55 -10.59 -7.51
N GLY A 58 2.58 -10.88 -6.64
CA GLY A 58 2.76 -11.02 -5.20
C GLY A 58 3.15 -9.72 -4.50
N GLN A 59 3.01 -8.59 -5.18
CA GLN A 59 3.29 -7.26 -4.65
C GLN A 59 2.15 -6.84 -3.71
N THR A 60 2.53 -6.36 -2.52
CA THR A 60 1.64 -5.71 -1.56
C THR A 60 1.71 -4.19 -1.74
N PRO A 61 0.75 -3.41 -1.20
CA PRO A 61 0.88 -1.97 -1.16
C PRO A 61 2.22 -1.48 -0.58
N LEU A 62 2.77 -2.17 0.42
CA LEU A 62 4.06 -1.82 1.01
C LEU A 62 5.22 -2.08 0.04
N LEU A 63 5.23 -3.23 -0.66
CA LEU A 63 6.25 -3.53 -1.66
C LEU A 63 6.23 -2.46 -2.77
N TRP A 64 5.05 -2.13 -3.32
CA TRP A 64 4.90 -1.08 -4.34
C TRP A 64 5.41 0.28 -3.87
N ALA A 65 5.07 0.70 -2.65
CA ALA A 65 5.54 1.96 -2.09
C ALA A 65 7.06 1.97 -1.84
N ALA A 66 7.63 0.83 -1.47
CA ALA A 66 9.05 0.69 -1.19
C ALA A 66 9.89 0.68 -2.47
N GLU A 67 9.45 -0.08 -3.48
CA GLU A 67 10.05 -0.13 -4.83
C GLU A 67 10.09 1.24 -5.48
N ASN A 68 9.03 2.06 -5.32
CA ASN A 68 8.94 3.40 -5.90
C ASN A 68 9.46 4.54 -4.98
N GLY A 69 10.03 4.20 -3.82
CA GLY A 69 10.68 5.19 -2.95
C GLY A 69 9.73 6.12 -2.21
N HIS A 70 8.45 5.76 -2.09
CA HIS A 70 7.40 6.59 -1.51
C HIS A 70 7.40 6.57 0.02
N LYS A 71 8.45 7.12 0.63
CA LYS A 71 8.68 7.16 2.08
C LYS A 71 7.45 7.56 2.91
N ALA A 72 6.71 8.58 2.47
CA ALA A 72 5.55 9.06 3.22
C ALA A 72 4.37 8.06 3.22
N VAL A 73 4.24 7.26 2.15
CA VAL A 73 3.27 6.16 2.08
C VAL A 73 3.75 4.98 2.91
N VAL A 74 5.03 4.58 2.78
CA VAL A 74 5.63 3.51 3.60
C VAL A 74 5.38 3.79 5.07
N LYS A 75 5.64 5.01 5.54
CA LYS A 75 5.39 5.41 6.92
C LYS A 75 3.93 5.20 7.35
N LEU A 76 2.97 5.62 6.52
CA LEU A 76 1.54 5.46 6.84
C LEU A 76 1.11 3.98 6.89
N LEU A 77 1.64 3.15 6.00
CA LEU A 77 1.35 1.72 5.98
C LEU A 77 1.88 1.04 7.25
N LEU A 78 3.11 1.39 7.68
CA LEU A 78 3.72 0.86 8.91
C LEU A 78 3.00 1.31 10.19
N GLU A 79 2.36 2.49 10.20
CA GLU A 79 1.57 2.96 11.35
C GLU A 79 0.32 2.07 11.60
N LYS A 80 -0.10 1.25 10.63
CA LYS A 80 -1.22 0.30 10.79
C LYS A 80 -0.83 -1.02 11.46
N ASP A 81 0.46 -1.27 11.67
CA ASP A 81 1.01 -2.51 12.25
C ASP A 81 0.56 -2.80 13.71
N GLY A 82 -0.08 -1.83 14.37
CA GLY A 82 -0.64 -1.97 15.72
C GLY A 82 -2.10 -2.43 15.81
N VAL A 83 -2.68 -2.97 14.73
CA VAL A 83 -4.09 -3.44 14.67
C VAL A 83 -4.10 -4.93 14.32
N ASP A 84 -5.16 -5.65 14.66
CA ASP A 84 -5.27 -7.13 14.62
C ASP A 84 -4.82 -7.80 13.30
N ASP A 85 -4.73 -7.06 12.19
CA ASP A 85 -4.14 -7.45 10.90
C ASP A 85 -3.10 -6.40 10.44
N GLY A 86 -1.95 -6.35 11.12
CA GLY A 86 -0.84 -5.43 10.83
C GLY A 86 -0.22 -5.63 9.45
N VAL A 87 0.66 -4.70 9.06
CA VAL A 87 1.34 -4.76 7.76
C VAL A 87 2.47 -5.80 7.81
N ASP A 88 2.48 -6.75 6.88
CA ASP A 88 3.58 -7.71 6.76
C ASP A 88 4.81 -7.05 6.11
N VAL A 89 5.65 -6.44 6.94
CA VAL A 89 6.87 -5.74 6.51
C VAL A 89 7.89 -6.64 5.81
N ASN A 90 7.80 -7.95 6.07
CA ASN A 90 8.69 -8.96 5.50
C ASN A 90 8.03 -9.77 4.40
N SER A 91 6.88 -9.31 3.88
CA SER A 91 6.18 -10.03 2.83
C SER A 91 7.06 -10.17 1.61
N LYS A 92 7.05 -11.38 1.05
CA LYS A 92 7.83 -11.72 -0.13
C LYS A 92 6.94 -11.80 -1.34
N ASP A 93 7.45 -11.25 -2.44
CA ASP A 93 6.96 -11.57 -3.77
C ASP A 93 7.45 -12.97 -4.22
N PRO A 94 7.03 -13.48 -5.40
CA PRO A 94 7.43 -14.79 -5.89
C PRO A 94 8.94 -14.92 -6.18
N TYR A 95 9.66 -13.80 -6.31
CA TYR A 95 11.11 -13.75 -6.48
C TYR A 95 11.85 -13.74 -5.14
N GLY A 96 11.12 -13.71 -4.02
CA GLY A 96 11.68 -13.64 -2.67
C GLY A 96 12.07 -12.23 -2.25
N GLN A 97 11.72 -11.20 -3.03
CA GLN A 97 12.03 -9.81 -2.71
C GLN A 97 11.09 -9.29 -1.62
N THR A 98 11.68 -8.60 -0.65
CA THR A 98 10.96 -7.89 0.43
C THR A 98 10.90 -6.39 0.12
N PRO A 99 10.06 -5.60 0.81
CA PRO A 99 10.06 -4.14 0.68
C PRO A 99 11.46 -3.54 0.85
N LEU A 100 12.24 -4.06 1.81
CA LEU A 100 13.60 -3.61 2.07
C LEU A 100 14.53 -3.88 0.89
N LEU A 101 14.44 -5.05 0.26
CA LEU A 101 15.27 -5.40 -0.89
C LEU A 101 14.94 -4.53 -2.11
N TRP A 102 13.66 -4.34 -2.42
CA TRP A 102 13.23 -3.45 -3.52
C TRP A 102 13.67 -2.00 -3.31
N ALA A 103 13.53 -1.47 -2.09
CA ALA A 103 13.99 -0.13 -1.76
C ALA A 103 15.52 0.00 -1.86
N ALA A 104 16.27 -1.03 -1.45
CA ALA A 104 17.72 -1.04 -1.54
C ALA A 104 18.21 -1.13 -2.99
N GLU A 105 17.61 -2.01 -3.80
CA GLU A 105 17.93 -2.19 -5.22
C GLU A 105 17.72 -0.90 -6.03
N ASN A 106 16.63 -0.17 -5.75
CA ASN A 106 16.31 1.09 -6.41
C ASN A 106 16.98 2.32 -5.77
N GLY A 107 17.83 2.14 -4.75
CA GLY A 107 18.59 3.23 -4.12
C GLY A 107 17.75 4.19 -3.26
N HIS A 108 16.61 3.74 -2.74
CA HIS A 108 15.70 4.54 -1.92
C HIS A 108 16.13 4.56 -0.45
N GLU A 109 17.28 5.20 -0.16
CA GLU A 109 17.89 5.27 1.17
C GLU A 109 16.92 5.72 2.28
N ALA A 110 16.03 6.67 1.98
CA ALA A 110 15.11 7.20 2.97
C ALA A 110 13.98 6.22 3.34
N VAL A 111 13.67 5.27 2.45
CA VAL A 111 12.75 4.14 2.70
C VAL A 111 13.49 3.02 3.42
N VAL A 112 14.72 2.70 3.00
CA VAL A 112 15.58 1.70 3.67
C VAL A 112 15.80 2.03 5.14
N LYS A 113 15.96 3.30 5.50
CA LYS A 113 16.09 3.73 6.91
C LYS A 113 14.80 3.63 7.72
N LEU A 114 13.66 3.47 7.06
CA LEU A 114 12.33 3.47 7.68
C LEU A 114 11.80 2.05 7.89
N LEU A 115 12.11 1.14 6.96
CA LEU A 115 11.86 -0.30 7.05
C LEU A 115 12.89 -0.98 7.96
#